data_AF-A0A7L5FEK5-F1
#
_entry.id   AF-A0A7L5FEK5-F1
#
_cell.length_a   1.000
_cell.length_b   1.000
_cell.length_c   1.000
_cell.angle_alpha   90.00
_cell.angle_beta   90.00
_cell.angle_gamma   90.00
#
_symmetry.space_group_name_H-M   'P 1'
#
loop_
_entity.id
_entity.type
_entity.pdbx_description
1 polymer ?
#
loop_
_entity_poly.entity_id
_entity_poly.type
_entity_poly.pdbx_seq_one_letter_code
_entity_poly.pdbx_strand_id
1 'polypeptide(L)'
;MIYKVNLLDVSSINEIDGKWSHEDYIELLDLFEFGDPGDATDNDLKELLYMAITDFEPQEAAALILQHQLGKELNEGQIEQISHDMLKENVAEHYSDISFHSRLFDINELLYKAYNGKFPHAKASVIKVKLVPHHKTDILMDEAIALKCLAPIITDHAVLKRLYKNQLAGEEEFDEAVDIIWYFKALENDQYEIITSDYWINNADFTASEMEVTIEIEE
;
A
#
# COMPACT_ATOMS: atom_id res chain seq x y z
N MET A 1 26.36 4.78 6.76
CA MET A 1 26.04 4.35 8.15
C MET A 1 25.88 2.84 8.24
N ILE A 2 26.13 2.23 9.40
CA ILE A 2 25.97 0.77 9.62
C ILE A 2 24.78 0.50 10.53
N TYR A 3 23.89 -0.39 10.08
CA TYR A 3 22.71 -0.86 10.81
C TYR A 3 22.77 -2.37 10.99
N LYS A 4 22.37 -2.83 12.17
CA LYS A 4 22.00 -4.22 12.40
C LYS A 4 20.52 -4.38 12.07
N VAL A 5 20.25 -5.14 11.01
CA VAL A 5 18.90 -5.45 10.53
C VAL A 5 18.50 -6.82 11.05
N ASN A 6 17.32 -6.91 11.66
CA ASN A 6 16.75 -8.17 12.12
C ASN A 6 15.27 -8.23 11.72
N LEU A 7 14.96 -9.11 10.77
CA LEU A 7 13.59 -9.41 10.34
C LEU A 7 12.91 -10.22 11.45
N LEU A 8 11.81 -9.69 11.98
CA LEU A 8 11.04 -10.30 13.06
C LEU A 8 9.90 -11.15 12.51
N ASP A 9 9.18 -10.61 11.54
CA ASP A 9 8.02 -11.25 10.94
C ASP A 9 7.76 -10.67 9.54
N VAL A 10 7.22 -11.50 8.65
CA VAL A 10 6.70 -11.07 7.35
C VAL A 10 5.46 -11.88 7.02
N SER A 11 4.37 -11.18 6.72
CA SER A 11 3.10 -11.80 6.37
C SER A 11 2.42 -11.02 5.25
N SER A 12 1.57 -11.69 4.47
CA SER A 12 0.74 -11.04 3.46
C SER A 12 -0.68 -10.86 3.99
N ILE A 13 -1.23 -9.68 3.76
CA ILE A 13 -2.60 -9.29 4.07
C ILE A 13 -3.33 -8.93 2.78
N ASN A 14 -4.67 -9.02 2.83
CA ASN A 14 -5.53 -8.68 1.70
C ASN A 14 -6.28 -7.36 1.93
N GLU A 15 -6.19 -6.78 3.13
CA GLU A 15 -6.88 -5.57 3.55
C GLU A 15 -6.04 -4.85 4.60
N ILE A 16 -6.04 -3.51 4.54
CA ILE A 16 -5.47 -2.67 5.58
C ILE A 16 -6.64 -2.01 6.34
N ASP A 17 -6.73 -2.29 7.63
CA ASP A 17 -7.82 -1.76 8.46
C ASP A 17 -7.75 -0.22 8.58
N GLY A 18 -8.93 0.42 8.68
CA GLY A 18 -9.06 1.84 8.99
C GLY A 18 -8.74 2.79 7.83
N LYS A 19 -8.77 2.31 6.58
CA LYS A 19 -8.54 3.14 5.38
C LYS A 19 -9.75 3.96 4.94
N TRP A 20 -10.94 3.48 5.24
CA TRP A 20 -12.21 4.16 4.99
C TRP A 20 -12.73 4.75 6.29
N SER A 21 -13.05 6.04 6.30
CA SER A 21 -13.67 6.71 7.43
C SER A 21 -15.19 6.50 7.46
N HIS A 22 -15.81 6.81 8.60
CA HIS A 22 -17.27 6.84 8.71
C HIS A 22 -17.92 7.76 7.66
N GLU A 23 -17.32 8.92 7.41
CA GLU A 23 -17.81 9.90 6.43
C GLU A 23 -17.68 9.35 5.01
N ASP A 24 -16.57 8.67 4.68
CA ASP A 24 -16.41 8.02 3.37
C ASP A 24 -17.53 6.99 3.12
N TYR A 25 -17.87 6.19 4.12
CA TYR A 25 -18.96 5.22 3.97
C TYR A 25 -20.31 5.89 3.72
N ILE A 26 -20.62 6.99 4.41
CA ILE A 26 -21.86 7.74 4.20
C ILE A 26 -21.88 8.36 2.80
N GLU A 27 -20.80 9.03 2.39
CA GLU A 27 -20.70 9.68 1.09
C GLU A 27 -20.79 8.65 -0.06
N LEU A 28 -20.15 7.49 0.08
CA LEU A 28 -20.28 6.40 -0.89
C LEU A 28 -21.71 5.85 -0.94
N LEU A 29 -22.37 5.64 0.21
CA LEU A 29 -23.77 5.19 0.23
C LEU A 29 -24.72 6.18 -0.46
N ASP A 30 -24.47 7.48 -0.34
CA ASP A 30 -25.21 8.53 -1.05
C ASP A 30 -24.94 8.46 -2.57
N LEU A 31 -23.68 8.28 -2.97
CA LEU A 31 -23.28 8.08 -4.38
C LEU A 31 -23.94 6.86 -5.02
N PHE A 32 -24.16 5.79 -4.24
CA PHE A 32 -24.88 4.58 -4.68
C PHE A 32 -26.40 4.65 -4.44
N GLU A 33 -26.94 5.83 -4.13
CA GLU A 33 -28.38 6.09 -3.95
C GLU A 33 -29.07 5.19 -2.91
N PHE A 34 -28.33 4.72 -1.89
CA PHE A 34 -28.86 3.80 -0.89
C PHE A 34 -29.86 4.47 0.07
N GLY A 35 -29.70 5.78 0.30
CA GLY A 35 -30.49 6.57 1.23
C GLY A 35 -29.84 6.71 2.62
N ASP A 36 -30.57 7.30 3.57
CA ASP A 36 -30.08 7.60 4.93
C ASP A 36 -29.86 6.30 5.75
N PRO A 37 -28.61 5.97 6.14
CA PRO A 37 -28.31 4.79 6.93
C PRO A 37 -28.62 4.97 8.44
N GLY A 38 -29.04 6.17 8.88
CA GLY A 38 -29.31 6.48 10.28
C GLY A 38 -28.06 6.40 11.16
N ASP A 39 -28.20 5.90 12.39
CA ASP A 39 -27.11 5.79 13.38
C ASP A 39 -26.29 4.48 13.23
N ALA A 40 -26.08 4.03 12.00
CA ALA A 40 -25.35 2.79 11.70
C ALA A 40 -23.88 2.86 12.13
N THR A 41 -23.33 1.73 12.57
CA THR A 41 -21.89 1.64 12.88
C THR A 41 -21.06 1.51 11.61
N ASP A 42 -19.74 1.78 11.66
CA ASP A 42 -18.85 1.65 10.49
C ASP A 42 -18.93 0.25 9.85
N ASN A 43 -19.05 -0.79 10.67
CA ASN A 43 -19.23 -2.16 10.18
C ASN A 43 -20.57 -2.33 9.46
N ASP A 44 -21.66 -1.79 10.03
CA ASP A 44 -22.98 -1.87 9.40
C ASP A 44 -22.99 -1.07 8.09
N LEU A 45 -22.40 0.12 8.07
CA LEU A 45 -22.26 0.96 6.88
C LEU A 45 -21.48 0.26 5.77
N LYS A 46 -20.39 -0.42 6.11
CA LYS A 46 -19.59 -1.22 5.16
C LYS A 46 -20.41 -2.34 4.53
N GLU A 47 -21.20 -3.07 5.33
CA GLU A 47 -22.09 -4.13 4.82
C GLU A 47 -23.21 -3.57 3.94
N LEU A 48 -23.82 -2.43 4.33
CA LEU A 48 -24.80 -1.73 3.51
C LEU A 48 -24.18 -1.26 2.18
N LEU A 49 -22.95 -0.75 2.23
CA LEU A 49 -22.23 -0.30 1.05
C LEU A 49 -21.94 -1.46 0.08
N TYR A 50 -21.58 -2.63 0.59
CA TYR A 50 -21.45 -3.82 -0.25
C TYR A 50 -22.76 -4.18 -0.96
N MET A 51 -23.89 -4.09 -0.27
CA MET A 51 -25.19 -4.31 -0.89
C MET A 51 -25.46 -3.28 -2.00
N ALA A 52 -25.25 -2.00 -1.71
CA ALA A 52 -25.48 -0.89 -2.63
C ALA A 52 -24.61 -1.00 -3.89
N ILE A 53 -23.31 -1.27 -3.72
CA ILE A 53 -22.35 -1.44 -4.82
C ILE A 53 -22.82 -2.56 -5.77
N THR A 54 -23.30 -3.68 -5.24
CA THR A 54 -23.64 -4.85 -6.08
C THR A 54 -24.86 -4.67 -6.97
N ASP A 55 -25.65 -3.61 -6.78
CA ASP A 55 -26.75 -3.25 -7.68
C ASP A 55 -26.27 -2.58 -8.99
N PHE A 56 -24.99 -2.19 -9.05
CA PHE A 56 -24.35 -1.55 -10.21
C PHE A 56 -23.46 -2.53 -10.97
N GLU A 57 -23.22 -2.25 -12.25
CA GLU A 57 -22.19 -2.99 -12.99
C GLU A 57 -20.81 -2.71 -12.37
N PRO A 58 -19.91 -3.71 -12.26
CA PRO A 58 -18.67 -3.54 -11.49
C PRO A 58 -17.78 -2.40 -11.95
N GLN A 59 -17.73 -2.17 -13.27
CA GLN A 59 -16.97 -1.06 -13.81
C GLN A 59 -17.56 0.29 -13.38
N GLU A 60 -18.88 0.42 -13.38
CA GLU A 60 -19.59 1.63 -12.97
C GLU A 60 -19.35 1.90 -11.49
N ALA A 61 -19.48 0.88 -10.64
CA ALA A 61 -19.15 0.99 -9.23
C ALA A 61 -17.68 1.38 -8.99
N ALA A 62 -16.75 0.79 -9.74
CA ALA A 62 -15.34 1.16 -9.67
C ALA A 62 -15.12 2.63 -10.03
N ALA A 63 -15.76 3.12 -11.09
CA ALA A 63 -15.67 4.53 -11.50
C ALA A 63 -16.20 5.48 -10.42
N LEU A 64 -17.33 5.15 -9.77
CA LEU A 64 -17.90 5.95 -8.69
C LEU A 64 -16.95 6.04 -7.48
N ILE A 65 -16.40 4.91 -7.03
CA ILE A 65 -15.48 4.88 -5.88
C ILE A 65 -14.15 5.57 -6.22
N LEU A 66 -13.63 5.38 -7.45
CA LEU A 66 -12.45 6.10 -7.92
C LEU A 66 -12.69 7.62 -7.96
N GLN A 67 -13.87 8.06 -8.41
CA GLN A 67 -14.23 9.47 -8.46
C GLN A 67 -14.30 10.08 -7.06
N HIS A 68 -14.85 9.35 -6.08
CA HIS A 68 -14.86 9.75 -4.67
C HIS A 68 -13.43 9.96 -4.14
N GLN A 69 -12.57 8.96 -4.31
CA GLN A 69 -11.25 8.94 -3.68
C GLN A 69 -10.19 9.77 -4.41
N LEU A 70 -10.22 9.80 -5.75
CA LEU A 70 -9.15 10.32 -6.60
C LEU A 70 -9.62 11.41 -7.57
N GLY A 71 -10.91 11.79 -7.57
CA GLY A 71 -11.47 12.75 -8.52
C GLY A 71 -10.94 14.18 -8.42
N LYS A 72 -10.16 14.50 -7.37
CA LYS A 72 -9.43 15.78 -7.25
C LYS A 72 -8.11 15.79 -8.02
N GLU A 73 -7.55 14.61 -8.28
CA GLU A 73 -6.23 14.42 -8.92
C GLU A 73 -6.35 13.85 -10.34
N LEU A 74 -7.41 13.07 -10.60
CA LEU A 74 -7.66 12.40 -11.87
C LEU A 74 -8.87 13.01 -12.57
N ASN A 75 -8.79 13.11 -13.91
CA ASN A 75 -9.93 13.52 -14.72
C ASN A 75 -10.85 12.33 -15.06
N GLU A 76 -12.07 12.63 -15.55
CA GLU A 76 -13.08 11.62 -15.90
C GLU A 76 -12.56 10.52 -16.83
N GLY A 77 -11.77 10.87 -17.85
CA GLY A 77 -11.21 9.89 -18.78
C GLY A 77 -10.16 8.97 -18.14
N GLN A 78 -9.38 9.47 -17.19
CA GLN A 78 -8.45 8.65 -16.41
C GLN A 78 -9.22 7.71 -15.48
N ILE A 79 -10.26 8.20 -14.80
CA ILE A 79 -11.14 7.40 -13.93
C ILE A 79 -11.81 6.28 -14.72
N GLU A 80 -12.38 6.59 -15.89
CA GLU A 80 -13.00 5.60 -16.78
C GLU A 80 -11.99 4.53 -17.21
N GLN A 81 -10.78 4.94 -17.63
CA GLN A 81 -9.74 4.02 -18.04
C GLN A 81 -9.30 3.10 -16.88
N ILE A 82 -9.04 3.66 -15.69
CA ILE A 82 -8.64 2.87 -14.52
C ILE A 82 -9.76 1.90 -14.14
N SER A 83 -11.03 2.34 -14.12
CA SER A 83 -12.17 1.46 -13.80
C SER A 83 -12.27 0.25 -14.74
N HIS A 84 -11.93 0.43 -16.02
CA HIS A 84 -11.86 -0.66 -17.00
C HIS A 84 -10.68 -1.60 -16.74
N ASP A 85 -9.52 -1.07 -16.38
CA ASP A 85 -8.30 -1.85 -16.18
C ASP A 85 -8.30 -2.60 -14.86
N MET A 86 -8.99 -2.06 -13.84
CA MET A 86 -9.24 -2.75 -12.56
C MET A 86 -9.94 -4.10 -12.73
N LEU A 87 -10.70 -4.33 -13.80
CA LEU A 87 -11.32 -5.63 -14.08
C LEU A 87 -10.38 -6.62 -14.78
N LYS A 88 -9.26 -6.15 -15.32
CA LYS A 88 -8.32 -6.93 -16.13
C LYS A 88 -7.04 -7.24 -15.37
N GLU A 89 -6.53 -6.29 -14.60
CA GLU A 89 -5.25 -6.38 -13.92
C GLU A 89 -5.21 -5.63 -12.59
N ASN A 90 -4.21 -5.95 -11.76
CA ASN A 90 -4.02 -5.30 -10.48
C ASN A 90 -3.41 -3.91 -10.68
N VAL A 91 -4.25 -2.90 -10.87
CA VAL A 91 -3.81 -1.52 -11.08
C VAL A 91 -3.05 -0.94 -9.87
N ALA A 92 -3.24 -1.49 -8.67
CA ALA A 92 -2.48 -1.09 -7.49
C ALA A 92 -0.98 -1.45 -7.58
N GLU A 93 -0.58 -2.23 -8.58
CA GLU A 93 0.82 -2.62 -8.85
C GLU A 93 1.29 -2.13 -10.22
N HIS A 94 0.37 -2.02 -11.18
CA HIS A 94 0.69 -1.78 -12.60
C HIS A 94 0.40 -0.36 -13.07
N TYR A 95 -0.28 0.47 -12.26
CA TYR A 95 -0.48 1.86 -12.62
C TYR A 95 0.86 2.61 -12.67
N SER A 96 1.03 3.48 -13.66
CA SER A 96 2.32 4.11 -13.95
C SER A 96 2.81 5.06 -12.86
N ASP A 97 1.88 5.68 -12.13
CA ASP A 97 2.18 6.60 -11.05
C ASP A 97 1.96 5.88 -9.71
N ILE A 98 3.07 5.60 -9.03
CA ILE A 98 3.09 4.78 -7.82
C ILE A 98 2.45 5.47 -6.62
N SER A 99 2.30 6.80 -6.65
CA SER A 99 1.64 7.57 -5.58
C SER A 99 0.14 7.25 -5.44
N PHE A 100 -0.45 6.58 -6.44
CA PHE A 100 -1.81 6.08 -6.38
C PHE A 100 -1.91 4.63 -5.88
N HIS A 101 -0.80 3.88 -5.82
CA HIS A 101 -0.83 2.43 -5.58
C HIS A 101 -1.54 2.05 -4.27
N SER A 102 -1.24 2.72 -3.15
CA SER A 102 -1.93 2.46 -1.88
C SER A 102 -3.44 2.73 -1.97
N ARG A 103 -3.85 3.84 -2.60
CA ARG A 103 -5.26 4.21 -2.69
C ARG A 103 -6.02 3.29 -3.65
N LEU A 104 -5.38 2.90 -4.75
CA LEU A 104 -5.90 1.90 -5.67
C LEU A 104 -6.03 0.51 -5.03
N PHE A 105 -5.11 0.16 -4.13
CA PHE A 105 -5.21 -1.06 -3.33
C PHE A 105 -6.47 -1.04 -2.45
N ASP A 106 -6.70 0.05 -1.72
CA ASP A 106 -7.85 0.21 -0.82
C ASP A 106 -9.18 0.14 -1.59
N ILE A 107 -9.26 0.74 -2.79
CA ILE A 107 -10.43 0.67 -3.67
C ILE A 107 -10.63 -0.74 -4.24
N ASN A 108 -9.55 -1.37 -4.71
CA ASN A 108 -9.60 -2.72 -5.28
C ASN A 108 -10.07 -3.74 -4.24
N GLU A 109 -9.62 -3.61 -3.00
CA GLU A 109 -10.00 -4.47 -1.88
C GLU A 109 -11.52 -4.41 -1.59
N LEU A 110 -12.06 -3.19 -1.50
CA LEU A 110 -13.49 -2.95 -1.30
C LEU A 110 -14.31 -3.60 -2.43
N LEU A 111 -13.91 -3.37 -3.68
CA LEU A 111 -14.57 -3.91 -4.87
C LEU A 111 -14.42 -5.43 -5.00
N TYR A 112 -13.24 -5.97 -4.69
CA TYR A 112 -12.97 -7.40 -4.67
C TYR A 112 -13.94 -8.12 -3.72
N LYS A 113 -14.12 -7.57 -2.51
CA LYS A 113 -15.06 -8.12 -1.52
C LYS A 113 -16.51 -7.97 -1.94
N ALA A 114 -16.93 -6.78 -2.37
CA ALA A 114 -18.31 -6.52 -2.81
C ALA A 114 -18.75 -7.48 -3.94
N TYR A 115 -17.87 -7.73 -4.91
CA TYR A 115 -18.19 -8.58 -6.07
C TYR A 115 -17.67 -10.02 -5.97
N ASN A 116 -17.36 -10.51 -4.77
CA ASN A 116 -16.93 -11.89 -4.54
C ASN A 116 -15.77 -12.35 -5.45
N GLY A 117 -14.76 -11.49 -5.63
CA GLY A 117 -13.54 -11.78 -6.37
C GLY A 117 -13.60 -11.54 -7.87
N LYS A 118 -14.55 -10.72 -8.36
CA LYS A 118 -14.58 -10.31 -9.78
C LYS A 118 -13.40 -9.42 -10.18
N PHE A 119 -12.88 -8.64 -9.23
CA PHE A 119 -11.66 -7.85 -9.40
C PHE A 119 -10.43 -8.73 -9.10
N PRO A 120 -9.24 -8.42 -9.64
CA PRO A 120 -7.98 -9.06 -9.25
C PRO A 120 -7.74 -8.93 -7.75
N HIS A 121 -7.14 -9.96 -7.16
CA HIS A 121 -6.84 -9.97 -5.74
C HIS A 121 -5.48 -9.31 -5.47
N ALA A 122 -5.50 -8.04 -5.07
CA ALA A 122 -4.31 -7.33 -4.64
C ALA A 122 -3.88 -7.79 -3.23
N LYS A 123 -2.57 -7.77 -2.95
CA LYS A 123 -2.02 -8.11 -1.64
C LYS A 123 -0.96 -7.12 -1.18
N ALA A 124 -0.85 -6.97 0.13
CA ALA A 124 0.19 -6.18 0.75
C ALA A 124 0.99 -7.05 1.72
N SER A 125 2.29 -6.77 1.84
CA SER A 125 3.18 -7.37 2.82
C SER A 125 3.29 -6.49 4.05
N VAL A 126 3.10 -7.09 5.22
CA VAL A 126 3.39 -6.51 6.52
C VAL A 126 4.73 -7.05 6.99
N ILE A 127 5.70 -6.16 7.09
CA ILE A 127 7.08 -6.48 7.48
C ILE A 127 7.33 -5.86 8.85
N LYS A 128 7.66 -6.71 9.83
CA LYS A 128 8.14 -6.28 11.14
C LYS A 128 9.64 -6.47 11.18
N VAL A 129 10.35 -5.38 11.38
CA VAL A 129 11.82 -5.37 11.33
C VAL A 129 12.37 -4.55 12.48
N LYS A 130 13.52 -4.97 12.99
CA LYS A 130 14.32 -4.20 13.94
C LYS A 130 15.55 -3.65 13.24
N LEU A 131 15.73 -2.33 13.30
CA LEU A 131 16.78 -1.58 12.60
C LEU A 131 17.61 -0.79 13.62
N VAL A 132 18.72 -1.38 14.09
CA VAL A 132 19.54 -0.77 15.16
C VAL A 132 20.80 -0.14 14.55
N PRO A 133 21.01 1.18 14.69
CA PRO A 133 22.25 1.80 14.24
C PRO A 133 23.42 1.37 15.13
N HIS A 134 24.58 1.05 14.53
CA HIS A 134 25.79 0.65 15.29
C HIS A 134 26.35 1.77 16.17
N HIS A 135 26.13 3.02 15.76
CA HIS A 135 26.53 4.21 16.49
C HIS A 135 25.30 5.06 16.73
N LYS A 136 25.28 5.78 17.86
CA LYS A 136 24.21 6.73 18.14
C LYS A 136 24.16 7.75 17.00
N THR A 137 22.98 7.91 16.42
CA THR A 137 22.70 8.86 15.34
C THR A 137 21.50 9.70 15.73
N ASP A 138 21.50 10.97 15.32
CA ASP A 138 20.36 11.88 15.44
C ASP A 138 19.49 11.87 14.16
N ILE A 139 19.91 11.12 13.13
CA ILE A 139 19.12 10.92 11.90
C ILE A 139 17.91 10.06 12.25
N LEU A 140 16.73 10.58 11.91
CA LEU A 140 15.47 9.87 12.08
C LEU A 140 15.35 8.78 11.02
N MET A 141 14.81 7.63 11.42
CA MET A 141 14.46 6.58 10.47
C MET A 141 13.28 7.04 9.63
N ASP A 142 13.44 7.03 8.32
CA ASP A 142 12.40 7.27 7.32
C ASP A 142 12.26 6.05 6.39
N GLU A 143 11.33 6.14 5.44
CA GLU A 143 11.02 5.11 4.46
C GLU A 143 12.23 4.78 3.57
N ALA A 144 12.98 5.79 3.14
CA ALA A 144 14.16 5.61 2.27
C ALA A 144 15.27 4.84 3.00
N ILE A 145 15.58 5.22 4.23
CA ILE A 145 16.55 4.53 5.08
C ILE A 145 16.07 3.10 5.36
N ALA A 146 14.79 2.90 5.66
CA ALA A 146 14.22 1.58 5.89
C ALA A 146 14.36 0.67 4.65
N LEU A 147 14.03 1.16 3.45
CA LEU A 147 14.19 0.40 2.20
C LEU A 147 15.66 0.09 1.90
N LYS A 148 16.57 1.07 2.10
CA LYS A 148 18.03 0.86 1.99
C LYS A 148 18.52 -0.23 2.95
N CYS A 149 17.95 -0.32 4.16
CA CYS A 149 18.27 -1.38 5.13
C CYS A 149 17.70 -2.75 4.73
N LEU A 150 16.51 -2.81 4.11
CA LEU A 150 15.88 -4.05 3.68
C LEU A 150 16.52 -4.65 2.42
N ALA A 151 17.00 -3.81 1.49
CA ALA A 151 17.49 -4.26 0.18
C ALA A 151 18.60 -5.34 0.23
N PRO A 152 19.54 -5.36 1.19
CA PRO A 152 20.54 -6.42 1.28
C PRO A 152 20.03 -7.77 1.80
N ILE A 153 18.90 -7.79 2.51
CA ILE A 153 18.31 -9.01 3.05
C ILE A 153 17.23 -9.62 2.14
N ILE A 154 16.96 -9.00 0.98
CA ILE A 154 16.05 -9.51 -0.06
C ILE A 154 16.81 -9.89 -1.34
N THR A 155 16.21 -10.76 -2.13
CA THR A 155 16.75 -11.27 -3.40
C THR A 155 16.95 -10.16 -4.43
N ASP A 156 18.00 -10.28 -5.26
CA ASP A 156 18.28 -9.37 -6.38
C ASP A 156 17.17 -9.37 -7.45
N HIS A 157 16.28 -10.37 -7.41
CA HIS A 157 15.13 -10.48 -8.30
C HIS A 157 13.91 -9.66 -7.83
N ALA A 158 13.91 -9.14 -6.59
CA ALA A 158 12.83 -8.31 -6.08
C ALA A 158 12.64 -7.09 -7.00
N VAL A 159 11.38 -6.69 -7.25
CA VAL A 159 11.10 -5.54 -8.14
C VAL A 159 11.80 -4.30 -7.61
N LEU A 160 11.72 -4.05 -6.29
CA LEU A 160 12.35 -2.93 -5.63
C LEU A 160 13.82 -2.75 -6.04
N LYS A 161 14.63 -3.83 -5.98
CA LYS A 161 16.06 -3.77 -6.33
C LYS A 161 16.31 -3.58 -7.83
N ARG A 162 15.41 -4.09 -8.67
CA ARG A 162 15.55 -3.97 -10.13
C ARG A 162 15.25 -2.56 -10.62
N LEU A 163 14.28 -1.88 -10.02
CA LEU A 163 13.87 -0.54 -10.44
C LEU A 163 14.66 0.57 -9.73
N TYR A 164 14.96 0.42 -8.43
CA TYR A 164 15.53 1.49 -7.61
C TYR A 164 16.98 1.23 -7.19
N LYS A 165 17.78 0.62 -8.07
CA LYS A 165 19.15 0.20 -7.73
C LYS A 165 20.04 1.38 -7.29
N ASN A 166 19.97 2.51 -7.98
CA ASN A 166 20.82 3.67 -7.72
C ASN A 166 20.40 4.36 -6.41
N GLN A 167 19.09 4.51 -6.20
CA GLN A 167 18.48 5.03 -4.98
C GLN A 167 18.87 4.20 -3.77
N LEU A 168 18.78 2.87 -3.88
CA LEU A 168 19.16 1.94 -2.80
C LEU A 168 20.68 1.96 -2.51
N ALA A 169 21.49 2.30 -3.51
CA ALA A 169 22.93 2.50 -3.34
C ALA A 169 23.29 3.89 -2.78
N GLY A 170 22.33 4.82 -2.68
CA GLY A 170 22.56 6.21 -2.32
C GLY A 170 23.30 7.00 -3.40
N GLU A 171 23.20 6.56 -4.65
CA GLU A 171 23.74 7.27 -5.82
C GLU A 171 22.76 8.32 -6.37
N GLU A 172 21.46 8.20 -6.03
CA GLU A 172 20.35 9.08 -6.42
C GLU A 172 19.40 9.29 -5.24
N GLU A 173 18.69 10.43 -5.22
CA GLU A 173 17.62 10.72 -4.26
C GLU A 173 16.51 9.66 -4.34
N PHE A 174 15.93 9.31 -3.18
CA PHE A 174 14.93 8.25 -3.08
C PHE A 174 13.55 8.76 -2.67
N ASP A 175 13.05 9.76 -3.40
CA ASP A 175 11.75 10.39 -3.15
C ASP A 175 10.58 9.40 -3.25
N GLU A 176 10.68 8.39 -4.11
CA GLU A 176 9.64 7.36 -4.30
C GLU A 176 9.44 6.44 -3.08
N ALA A 177 10.34 6.47 -2.09
CA ALA A 177 10.27 5.60 -0.93
C ALA A 177 8.93 5.74 -0.17
N VAL A 178 8.37 6.95 -0.12
CA VAL A 178 7.09 7.25 0.55
C VAL A 178 5.88 6.64 -0.18
N ASP A 179 6.00 6.40 -1.48
CA ASP A 179 4.95 5.78 -2.30
C ASP A 179 5.10 4.25 -2.38
N ILE A 180 6.32 3.74 -2.13
CA ILE A 180 6.61 2.30 -2.01
C ILE A 180 6.16 1.80 -0.63
N ILE A 181 6.51 2.49 0.45
CA ILE A 181 6.05 2.17 1.81
C ILE A 181 4.73 2.89 2.08
N TRP A 182 3.62 2.15 1.95
CA TRP A 182 2.27 2.67 2.17
C TRP A 182 1.94 2.96 3.63
N TYR A 183 2.65 2.32 4.55
CA TYR A 183 2.54 2.60 5.98
C TYR A 183 3.89 2.38 6.66
N PHE A 184 4.35 3.41 7.36
CA PHE A 184 5.59 3.38 8.12
C PHE A 184 5.30 3.72 9.58
N LYS A 185 5.52 2.76 10.47
CA LYS A 185 5.27 2.95 11.90
C LYS A 185 6.46 2.55 12.74
N ALA A 186 7.02 3.52 13.46
CA ALA A 186 7.96 3.26 14.53
C ALA A 186 7.25 2.62 15.73
N LEU A 187 7.84 1.54 16.22
CA LEU A 187 7.46 0.81 17.43
C LEU A 187 8.54 1.02 18.50
N GLU A 188 8.43 0.32 19.63
CA GLU A 188 9.44 0.38 20.69
C GLU A 188 10.73 -0.37 20.31
N ASN A 189 11.87 0.05 20.88
CA ASN A 189 13.16 -0.63 20.76
C ASN A 189 13.68 -0.79 19.32
N ASP A 190 13.60 0.29 18.53
CA ASP A 190 14.07 0.34 17.14
C ASP A 190 13.38 -0.66 16.22
N GLN A 191 12.15 -1.05 16.57
CA GLN A 191 11.29 -1.88 15.73
C GLN A 191 10.40 -1.00 14.87
N TYR A 192 10.09 -1.49 13.68
CA TYR A 192 9.28 -0.81 12.69
C TYR A 192 8.30 -1.81 12.08
N GLU A 193 7.09 -1.34 11.84
CA GLU A 193 6.09 -2.03 11.02
C GLU A 193 5.97 -1.27 9.70
N ILE A 194 6.17 -2.00 8.61
CA ILE A 194 6.18 -1.51 7.24
C ILE A 194 5.09 -2.25 6.49
N ILE A 195 4.20 -1.52 5.82
CA ILE A 195 3.25 -2.11 4.87
C ILE A 195 3.59 -1.60 3.47
N THR A 196 3.72 -2.53 2.53
CA THR A 196 4.02 -2.27 1.11
C THR A 196 3.26 -3.27 0.24
N SER A 197 3.12 -3.01 -1.07
CA SER A 197 2.61 -4.02 -2.00
C SER A 197 3.46 -5.29 -1.99
N ASP A 198 2.81 -6.46 -2.11
CA ASP A 198 3.48 -7.75 -2.35
C ASP A 198 4.32 -7.73 -3.65
N TYR A 199 4.00 -6.83 -4.59
CA TYR A 199 4.78 -6.58 -5.79
C TYR A 199 6.18 -6.04 -5.50
N TRP A 200 6.31 -5.14 -4.51
CA TRP A 200 7.58 -4.50 -4.18
C TRP A 200 8.49 -5.44 -3.40
N ILE A 201 7.96 -5.98 -2.30
CA ILE A 201 8.63 -6.93 -1.40
C ILE A 201 7.56 -7.87 -0.86
N ASN A 202 7.75 -9.18 -1.03
CA ASN A 202 6.94 -10.21 -0.37
C ASN A 202 7.79 -11.18 0.47
N ASN A 203 7.12 -12.07 1.21
CA ASN A 203 7.77 -13.05 2.09
C ASN A 203 8.84 -13.90 1.35
N ALA A 204 8.59 -14.29 0.10
CA ALA A 204 9.53 -15.13 -0.66
C ALA A 204 10.78 -14.38 -1.12
N ASP A 205 10.79 -13.04 -1.06
CA ASP A 205 11.95 -12.24 -1.44
C ASP A 205 13.04 -12.24 -0.37
N PHE A 206 12.71 -12.49 0.90
CA PHE A 206 13.69 -12.45 1.99
C PHE A 206 14.65 -13.64 1.94
N THR A 207 15.95 -13.33 1.92
CA THR A 207 17.05 -14.31 1.86
C THR A 207 17.81 -14.44 3.17
N ALA A 208 17.65 -13.48 4.08
CA ALA A 208 18.25 -13.47 5.42
C ALA A 208 17.30 -12.86 6.44
N SER A 209 17.35 -13.37 7.68
CA SER A 209 16.60 -12.81 8.80
C SER A 209 17.43 -11.87 9.68
N GLU A 210 18.75 -11.87 9.56
CA GLU A 210 19.65 -10.99 10.31
C GLU A 210 20.89 -10.66 9.47
N MET A 211 21.26 -9.38 9.39
CA MET A 211 22.43 -8.92 8.66
C MET A 211 22.94 -7.58 9.20
N GLU A 212 24.26 -7.39 9.16
CA GLU A 212 24.86 -6.06 9.29
C GLU A 212 24.90 -5.40 7.90
N VAL A 213 24.24 -4.25 7.78
CA VAL A 213 24.04 -3.54 6.52
C VAL A 213 24.73 -2.18 6.59
N THR A 214 25.49 -1.86 5.54
CA THR A 214 26.01 -0.50 5.33
C THR A 214 25.13 0.20 4.31
N ILE A 215 24.58 1.35 4.67
CA ILE A 215 23.79 2.21 3.79
C ILE A 215 24.48 3.55 3.60
N GLU A 216 24.31 4.16 2.43
CA GLU A 216 24.66 5.56 2.20
C GLU A 216 23.42 6.43 2.49
N ILE A 217 23.61 7.49 3.29
CA ILE A 217 22.56 8.45 3.61
C ILE A 217 22.99 9.76 2.93
N GLU A 218 22.10 10.33 2.13
CA GLU A 218 22.33 11.64 1.52
C GLU A 218 22.33 12.72 2.63
N GLU A 219 23.23 13.71 2.53
CA GLU A 219 23.34 14.84 3.46
C GLU A 219 22.28 15.92 3.22
#